data_AF-A0A943URS9-F1
#
_entry.id   AF-A0A943URS9-F1
#
_cell.length_a   1.000
_cell.length_b   1.000
_cell.length_c   1.000
_cell.angle_alpha   90.00
_cell.angle_beta   90.00
_cell.angle_gamma   90.00
#
_symmetry.space_group_name_H-M   'P 1'
#
loop_
_entity.id
_entity.type
_entity.pdbx_description
1 polymer ?
#
loop_
_entity_poly.entity_id
_entity_poly.type
_entity_poly.pdbx_seq_one_letter_code
_entity_poly.pdbx_strand_id
1 'polypeptide(L)'
;VRAMFDRNAEVPCEEMVARIELVGSTRLHAKLSDPGVLETLRRELNESYPSFYCDALLCSTTPVRDKEKLAASSTFEGTMLRIAREDASDPQGQLSYLQEEFSRRGLSVPRSVAQRLAALSERAEDRLLTMVDGEERR
;
A
#
# COMPACT_ATOMS: atom_id res chain seq x y z
N VAL A 1 -26.64 -15.88 -6.58
CA VAL A 1 -25.22 -15.46 -6.75
C VAL A 1 -24.47 -15.54 -5.41
N ARG A 2 -24.80 -14.74 -4.38
CA ARG A 2 -24.13 -14.80 -3.05
C ARG A 2 -24.18 -16.19 -2.39
N ALA A 3 -25.37 -16.79 -2.32
CA ALA A 3 -25.56 -18.16 -1.82
C ALA A 3 -24.91 -19.29 -2.67
N MET A 4 -24.42 -18.97 -3.87
CA MET A 4 -23.63 -19.90 -4.71
C MET A 4 -22.14 -19.81 -4.35
N PHE A 5 -21.64 -18.60 -4.07
CA PHE A 5 -20.28 -18.40 -3.56
C PHE A 5 -20.09 -18.97 -2.16
N ASP A 6 -21.08 -18.79 -1.27
CA ASP A 6 -21.04 -19.37 0.09
C ASP A 6 -20.98 -20.91 0.03
N ARG A 7 -21.68 -21.52 -0.94
CA ARG A 7 -21.65 -22.97 -1.18
C ARG A 7 -20.33 -23.45 -1.81
N ASN A 8 -19.74 -22.67 -2.72
CA ASN A 8 -18.46 -22.98 -3.34
C ASN A 8 -17.28 -22.80 -2.36
N ALA A 9 -17.44 -22.00 -1.30
CA ALA A 9 -16.42 -21.83 -0.26
C ALA A 9 -16.25 -23.08 0.64
N GLU A 10 -17.28 -23.92 0.74
CA GLU A 10 -17.28 -25.15 1.55
C GLU A 10 -17.00 -26.42 0.73
N VAL A 11 -16.98 -26.32 -0.60
CA VAL A 11 -16.69 -27.45 -1.50
C VAL A 11 -15.25 -27.33 -2.00
N PRO A 12 -14.42 -28.38 -1.87
CA PRO A 12 -13.09 -28.39 -2.48
C PRO A 12 -13.24 -28.23 -4.00
N CYS A 13 -12.93 -27.03 -4.49
CA CYS A 13 -12.99 -26.70 -5.90
C CYS A 13 -11.64 -27.03 -6.52
N GLU A 14 -11.61 -28.00 -7.43
CA GLU A 14 -10.39 -28.47 -8.08
C GLU A 14 -9.81 -27.47 -9.09
N GLU A 15 -10.58 -26.47 -9.55
CA GLU A 15 -10.13 -25.42 -10.46
C GLU A 15 -10.42 -24.04 -9.89
N MET A 16 -9.38 -23.31 -9.48
CA MET A 16 -9.50 -22.00 -8.83
C MET A 16 -8.89 -20.89 -9.68
N VAL A 17 -9.64 -19.79 -9.86
CA VAL A 17 -9.08 -18.51 -10.35
C VAL A 17 -8.85 -17.59 -9.16
N ALA A 18 -7.61 -17.15 -8.97
CA ALA A 18 -7.22 -16.32 -7.84
C ALA A 18 -6.54 -15.02 -8.30
N ARG A 19 -6.77 -13.96 -7.53
CA ARG A 19 -5.98 -12.73 -7.57
C ARG A 19 -5.14 -12.65 -6.32
N ILE A 20 -3.84 -12.44 -6.48
CA ILE A 20 -2.90 -12.35 -5.35
C ILE A 20 -2.39 -10.93 -5.24
N GLU A 21 -2.48 -10.37 -4.03
CA GLU A 21 -1.86 -9.09 -3.68
C GLU A 21 -0.78 -9.34 -2.62
N LEU A 22 0.46 -9.02 -2.97
CA LEU A 22 1.60 -9.08 -2.04
C LEU A 22 1.58 -7.81 -1.20
N VAL A 23 1.51 -7.97 0.13
CA VAL A 23 1.40 -6.86 1.10
C VAL A 23 2.48 -6.95 2.18
N GLY A 24 2.64 -5.88 2.94
CA GLY A 24 3.57 -5.80 4.06
C GLY A 24 4.98 -5.37 3.68
N SER A 25 5.84 -5.27 4.69
CA SER A 25 7.21 -4.80 4.52
C SER A 25 8.14 -5.92 4.06
N THR A 26 8.90 -5.70 2.99
CA THR A 26 9.86 -6.70 2.48
C THR A 26 11.10 -6.07 1.88
N ARG A 27 12.24 -6.77 2.02
CA ARG A 27 13.50 -6.39 1.36
C ARG A 27 13.45 -6.59 -0.15
N LEU A 28 12.47 -7.36 -0.64
CA LEU A 28 12.28 -7.62 -2.07
C LEU A 28 11.43 -6.54 -2.76
N HIS A 29 10.99 -5.49 -2.05
CA HIS A 29 10.05 -4.51 -2.57
C HIS A 29 10.50 -3.95 -3.92
N ALA A 30 11.76 -3.54 -4.05
CA ALA A 30 12.28 -2.98 -5.30
C ALA A 30 12.20 -3.97 -6.49
N LYS A 31 12.38 -5.27 -6.25
CA LYS A 31 12.24 -6.31 -7.28
C LYS A 31 10.78 -6.60 -7.58
N LEU A 32 9.93 -6.66 -6.55
CA LEU A 32 8.50 -6.92 -6.70
C LEU A 32 7.74 -5.73 -7.31
N SER A 33 8.30 -4.53 -7.26
CA SER A 33 7.75 -3.35 -7.93
C SER A 33 8.03 -3.31 -9.43
N ASP A 34 8.85 -4.23 -9.95
CA ASP A 34 9.07 -4.40 -11.40
C ASP A 34 7.93 -5.24 -12.00
N PRO A 35 7.12 -4.67 -12.93
CA PRO A 35 6.04 -5.39 -13.59
C PRO A 35 6.50 -6.65 -14.31
N GLY A 36 7.71 -6.66 -14.89
CA GLY A 36 8.26 -7.82 -15.60
C GLY A 36 8.57 -9.00 -14.67
N VAL A 37 9.03 -8.69 -13.46
CA VAL A 37 9.26 -9.70 -12.41
C VAL A 37 7.93 -10.29 -11.94
N LEU A 38 6.92 -9.46 -11.68
CA LEU A 38 5.59 -9.95 -11.26
C LEU A 38 4.93 -10.81 -12.33
N GLU A 39 4.99 -10.43 -13.60
CA GLU A 39 4.43 -11.24 -14.68
C GLU A 39 5.16 -12.58 -14.85
N THR A 40 6.48 -12.57 -14.67
CA THR A 40 7.26 -13.82 -14.69
C THR A 40 6.82 -14.75 -13.57
N LEU A 41 6.72 -14.24 -12.34
CA LEU A 41 6.25 -15.01 -11.17
C LEU A 41 4.82 -15.53 -11.36
N ARG A 42 3.92 -14.69 -11.91
CA ARG A 42 2.54 -15.09 -12.18
C ARG A 42 2.47 -16.22 -13.19
N ARG A 43 3.27 -16.16 -14.26
CA ARG A 43 3.35 -17.23 -15.26
C ARG A 43 3.89 -18.52 -14.65
N GLU A 44 5.00 -18.46 -13.92
CA GLU A 44 5.60 -19.63 -13.26
C GLU A 44 4.63 -20.30 -12.28
N LEU A 45 3.89 -19.49 -11.51
CA LEU A 45 2.86 -19.96 -10.60
C LEU A 45 1.72 -20.70 -11.34
N ASN A 46 1.28 -20.17 -12.49
CA ASN A 46 0.24 -20.82 -13.31
C ASN A 46 0.74 -22.09 -14.01
N GLU A 47 2.02 -22.14 -14.40
CA GLU A 47 2.62 -23.34 -15.01
C GLU A 47 2.86 -24.45 -13.98
N SER A 48 3.11 -24.07 -12.72
CA SER A 48 3.47 -25.02 -11.64
C SER A 48 2.25 -25.71 -11.01
N TYR A 49 1.06 -25.10 -11.06
CA TYR A 49 -0.13 -25.59 -10.38
C TYR A 49 -1.32 -25.74 -11.36
N PRO A 50 -1.55 -26.94 -11.93
CA PRO A 50 -2.58 -27.17 -12.96
C PRO A 50 -4.03 -26.86 -12.52
N SER A 51 -4.32 -26.99 -11.22
CA SER A 51 -5.63 -26.73 -10.60
C SER A 51 -5.84 -25.25 -10.19
N PHE A 52 -4.88 -24.38 -10.48
CA PHE A 52 -4.84 -23.03 -9.96
C PHE A 52 -4.41 -22.04 -11.05
N TYR A 53 -5.18 -20.96 -11.21
CA TYR A 53 -4.91 -19.90 -12.17
C TYR A 53 -4.89 -18.54 -11.49
N CYS A 54 -3.73 -17.91 -11.44
CA CYS A 54 -3.55 -16.53 -11.02
C CYS A 54 -3.82 -15.57 -12.18
N ASP A 55 -4.93 -14.83 -12.08
CA ASP A 55 -5.30 -13.82 -13.07
C ASP A 55 -4.40 -12.58 -12.98
N ALA A 56 -4.08 -12.17 -11.75
CA ALA A 56 -3.22 -11.03 -11.48
C ALA A 56 -2.42 -11.22 -10.19
N LEU A 57 -1.12 -10.87 -10.27
CA LEU A 57 -0.22 -10.79 -9.14
C LEU A 57 0.19 -9.33 -8.94
N LEU A 58 -0.29 -8.72 -7.86
CA LEU A 58 -0.11 -7.30 -7.56
C LEU A 58 0.92 -7.10 -6.45
N CYS A 59 1.75 -6.06 -6.57
CA CYS A 59 2.65 -5.64 -5.50
C CYS A 59 2.10 -4.39 -4.80
N SER A 60 1.69 -4.57 -3.56
CA SER A 60 1.34 -3.51 -2.60
C SER A 60 2.27 -3.56 -1.38
N THR A 61 3.47 -4.13 -1.55
CA THR A 61 4.47 -4.21 -0.49
C THR A 61 5.10 -2.85 -0.23
N THR A 62 5.76 -2.70 0.92
CA THR A 62 6.58 -1.54 1.25
C THR A 62 8.02 -1.98 1.53
N PRO A 63 9.03 -1.12 1.28
CA PRO A 63 10.40 -1.44 1.64
C PRO A 63 10.56 -1.37 3.17
N VAL A 64 11.44 -2.22 3.71
CA VAL A 64 11.76 -2.21 5.15
C VAL A 64 12.56 -0.93 5.46
N ARG A 65 12.00 -0.06 6.29
CA ARG A 65 12.64 1.19 6.72
C ARG A 65 12.62 1.30 8.24
N ASP A 66 13.74 1.75 8.80
CA ASP A 66 13.81 2.16 10.19
C ASP A 66 13.46 3.65 10.29
N LYS A 67 12.16 3.95 10.39
CA LYS A 67 11.66 5.32 10.45
C LYS A 67 12.14 6.08 11.69
N GLU A 68 12.39 5.39 12.81
CA GLU A 68 12.95 6.00 14.01
C GLU A 68 14.37 6.50 13.75
N LYS A 69 15.22 5.64 13.18
CA LYS A 69 16.60 6.00 12.85
C LYS A 69 16.66 7.10 11.80
N LEU A 70 15.78 7.06 10.80
CA LEU A 70 15.66 8.12 9.79
C LEU A 70 15.22 9.45 10.45
N ALA A 71 14.20 9.44 11.30
CA ALA A 71 13.71 10.62 12.01
C ALA A 71 14.77 11.28 12.91
N ALA A 72 15.70 10.48 13.47
CA ALA A 72 16.82 10.98 14.27
C ALA A 72 17.94 11.64 13.45
N SER A 73 17.95 11.45 12.12
CA SER A 73 18.95 12.06 11.25
C SER A 73 18.63 13.51 10.92
N SER A 74 19.66 14.31 10.60
CA SER A 74 19.51 15.71 10.18
C SER A 74 19.22 15.86 8.68
N THR A 75 18.74 14.80 8.02
CA THR A 75 18.42 14.83 6.59
C THR A 75 17.04 15.42 6.34
N PHE A 76 16.70 15.60 5.06
CA PHE A 76 15.37 16.03 4.65
C PHE A 76 14.30 15.03 5.13
N GLU A 77 14.52 13.73 4.92
CA GLU A 77 13.62 12.64 5.33
C GLU A 77 13.44 12.63 6.84
N GLY A 78 14.52 12.81 7.60
CA GLY A 78 14.46 12.86 9.05
C GLY A 78 13.63 14.04 9.57
N THR A 79 13.77 15.20 8.95
CA THR A 79 12.97 16.38 9.28
C THR A 79 11.50 16.20 8.89
N MET A 80 11.24 15.66 7.70
CA MET A 80 9.88 15.38 7.22
C MET A 80 9.15 14.38 8.14
N LEU A 81 9.81 13.29 8.57
CA LEU A 81 9.21 12.32 9.49
C LEU A 81 8.89 12.90 10.86
N ARG A 82 9.70 13.86 11.36
CA ARG A 82 9.40 14.55 12.63
C ARG A 82 8.17 15.45 12.49
N ILE A 83 8.07 16.22 11.41
CA ILE A 83 6.88 17.05 11.13
C ILE A 83 5.64 16.17 10.99
N ALA A 84 5.74 15.04 10.28
CA ALA A 84 4.63 14.10 10.13
C ALA A 84 4.15 13.54 11.48
N ARG A 85 5.07 13.27 12.42
CA ARG A 85 4.73 12.85 13.79
C ARG A 85 4.05 13.96 14.59
N GLU A 86 4.51 15.19 14.46
CA GLU A 86 3.88 16.36 15.09
C GLU A 86 2.45 16.53 14.55
N ASP A 87 2.26 16.46 13.24
CA ASP A 87 0.95 16.57 12.60
C ASP A 87 0.00 15.41 12.99
N ALA A 88 0.53 14.19 13.10
CA ALA A 88 -0.22 13.03 13.58
C ALA A 88 -0.68 13.15 15.05
N SER A 89 -0.08 14.04 15.84
CA SER A 89 -0.52 14.32 17.21
C SER A 89 -1.78 15.19 17.27
N ASP A 90 -2.19 15.80 16.15
CA ASP A 90 -3.44 16.57 16.01
C ASP A 90 -4.35 16.03 14.87
N PRO A 91 -5.07 14.91 15.10
CA PRO A 91 -5.98 14.36 14.09
C PRO A 91 -7.13 15.30 13.71
N GLN A 92 -7.54 16.22 14.61
CA GLN A 92 -8.61 17.18 14.32
C GLN A 92 -8.10 18.29 13.40
N GLY A 93 -6.89 18.79 13.62
CA GLY A 93 -6.20 19.71 12.72
C GLY A 93 -6.04 19.11 11.33
N GLN A 94 -5.57 17.86 11.24
CA GLN A 94 -5.44 17.13 9.97
C GLN A 94 -6.77 16.99 9.22
N LEU A 95 -7.84 16.61 9.92
CA LEU A 95 -9.17 16.50 9.32
C LEU A 95 -9.68 17.86 8.83
N SER A 96 -9.47 18.91 9.63
CA SER A 96 -9.89 20.29 9.30
C SER A 96 -9.16 20.79 8.05
N TYR A 97 -7.85 20.55 7.97
CA TYR A 97 -7.05 20.84 6.78
C TYR A 97 -7.59 20.13 5.53
N LEU A 98 -7.88 18.83 5.64
CA LEU A 98 -8.47 18.06 4.53
C LEU A 98 -9.85 18.58 4.15
N GLN A 99 -10.69 18.97 5.12
CA GLN A 99 -12.00 19.56 4.85
C GLN A 99 -11.89 20.87 4.07
N GLU A 100 -10.96 21.74 4.45
CA GLU A 100 -10.71 22.99 3.74
C GLU A 100 -10.24 22.73 2.30
N GLU A 101 -9.26 21.84 2.13
CA GLU A 101 -8.70 21.50 0.81
C GLU A 101 -9.71 20.85 -0.13
N PHE A 102 -10.60 20.00 0.38
CA PHE A 102 -11.70 19.44 -0.42
C PHE A 102 -12.74 20.50 -0.74
N SER A 103 -13.10 21.36 0.21
CA SER A 103 -14.10 22.42 0.02
C SER A 103 -13.66 23.44 -1.03
N ARG A 104 -12.37 23.81 -1.05
CA ARG A 104 -11.78 24.67 -2.10
C ARG A 104 -11.95 24.10 -3.52
N ARG A 105 -12.09 22.78 -3.64
CA ARG A 105 -12.31 22.07 -4.92
C ARG A 105 -13.78 21.73 -5.17
N GLY A 106 -14.71 22.21 -4.32
CA GLY A 106 -16.13 21.89 -4.40
C GLY A 106 -16.45 20.44 -4.01
N LEU A 107 -15.58 19.79 -3.25
CA LEU A 107 -15.71 18.40 -2.83
C LEU A 107 -15.96 18.29 -1.33
N SER A 108 -16.58 17.18 -0.91
CA SER A 108 -16.71 16.80 0.50
C SER A 108 -15.72 15.69 0.85
N VAL A 109 -15.13 15.75 2.04
CA VAL A 109 -14.26 14.67 2.54
C VAL A 109 -15.09 13.39 2.75
N PRO A 110 -14.74 12.26 2.12
CA PRO A 110 -15.43 11.00 2.33
C PRO A 110 -15.29 10.53 3.79
N ARG A 111 -16.36 9.97 4.38
CA ARG A 111 -16.35 9.46 5.76
C ARG A 111 -15.26 8.41 6.01
N SER A 112 -14.92 7.62 4.99
CA SER A 112 -13.84 6.62 5.07
C SER A 112 -12.46 7.24 5.30
N VAL A 113 -12.24 8.50 4.93
CA VAL A 113 -10.97 9.22 5.16
C VAL A 113 -10.81 9.49 6.65
N ALA A 114 -11.85 10.00 7.32
CA ALA A 114 -11.81 10.24 8.77
C ALA A 114 -11.50 8.96 9.56
N GLN A 115 -12.08 7.83 9.15
CA GLN A 115 -11.88 6.53 9.81
C GLN A 115 -10.48 5.93 9.57
N ARG A 116 -9.80 6.35 8.49
CA ARG A 116 -8.54 5.77 8.03
C ARG A 116 -7.39 6.78 8.05
N LEU A 117 -7.57 7.91 8.72
CA LEU A 117 -6.64 9.04 8.67
C LEU A 117 -5.22 8.62 9.04
N ALA A 118 -5.04 7.93 10.18
CA ALA A 118 -3.74 7.43 10.61
C ALA A 118 -3.07 6.51 9.57
N ALA A 119 -3.82 5.55 9.02
CA ALA A 119 -3.30 4.64 8.00
C ALA A 119 -3.00 5.35 6.66
N LEU A 120 -3.74 6.42 6.33
CA LEU A 120 -3.46 7.24 5.16
C LEU A 120 -2.21 8.09 5.35
N SER A 121 -1.99 8.64 6.55
CA SER A 121 -0.77 9.38 6.90
C SER A 121 0.46 8.47 6.84
N GLU A 122 0.41 7.28 7.43
CA GLU A 122 1.51 6.31 7.36
C GLU A 122 1.85 5.92 5.90
N ARG A 123 0.82 5.69 5.08
CA ARG A 123 1.00 5.42 3.65
C ARG A 123 1.57 6.62 2.89
N ALA A 124 1.21 7.84 3.27
CA ALA A 124 1.74 9.05 2.67
C ALA A 124 3.24 9.20 2.99
N GLU A 125 3.65 8.95 4.23
CA GLU A 125 5.07 8.91 4.62
C GLU A 125 5.85 7.90 3.78
N ASP A 126 5.36 6.66 3.68
CA ASP A 126 6.02 5.60 2.92
C ASP A 126 6.15 5.96 1.44
N ARG A 127 5.12 6.63 0.89
CA ARG A 127 5.11 7.10 -0.49
C ARG A 127 6.15 8.20 -0.70
N LEU A 128 6.23 9.18 0.20
CA LEU A 128 7.22 10.25 0.13
C LEU A 128 8.64 9.70 0.22
N LEU A 129 8.93 8.83 1.18
CA LEU A 129 10.25 8.19 1.30
C LEU A 129 10.61 7.43 0.01
N THR A 130 9.63 6.77 -0.61
CA THR A 130 9.85 6.08 -1.89
C THR A 130 10.13 7.02 -3.05
N MET A 131 9.52 8.21 -3.06
CA MET A 131 9.80 9.22 -4.08
C MET A 131 11.21 9.77 -3.92
N VAL A 132 11.62 10.08 -2.69
CA VAL A 132 12.98 10.57 -2.40
C VAL A 132 14.03 9.51 -2.78
N ASP A 133 13.83 8.25 -2.36
CA ASP A 133 14.70 7.12 -2.75
C ASP A 133 14.79 6.93 -4.28
N GLY A 134 13.74 7.31 -5.01
CA GLY A 134 13.64 7.20 -6.47
C GLY A 134 14.25 8.39 -7.22
N GLU A 135 14.26 9.57 -6.60
CA GLU A 135 14.93 10.77 -7.13
C GLU A 135 16.45 10.67 -6.99
N GLU A 136 16.97 10.04 -5.93
CA GLU A 136 18.41 9.77 -5.77
C GLU A 136 18.97 8.72 -6.75
N ARG A 137 18.09 7.94 -7.43
CA ARG A 137 18.48 6.88 -8.38
C ARG A 137 18.42 7.31 -9.85
N ARG A 138 18.15 8.58 -10.15
CA ARG A 138 18.11 9.13 -11.52
C ARG A 138 19.30 10.00 -11.84
#